data_AF-A0A939SUR5-F1
#
_entry.id   AF-A0A939SUR5-F1
#
_cell.length_a   1.000
_cell.length_b   1.000
_cell.length_c   1.000
_cell.angle_alpha   90.00
_cell.angle_beta   90.00
_cell.angle_gamma   90.00
#
_symmetry.space_group_name_H-M   'P 1'
#
loop_
_entity.id
_entity.type
_entity.pdbx_description
1 polymer ?
#
loop_
_entity_poly.entity_id
_entity_poly.type
_entity_poly.pdbx_seq_one_letter_code
_entity_poly.pdbx_strand_id
1 'polypeptide(L)'
;MIINMLTRYNVQHIGIDGAASAGGVSLVKKRFPAAVCYQFSPASKRMLVLKMLQLVRAGRWEYDRGEYDLITAFSAVRKVVTPGGVITYDTDRARGVSHGDLAQGDDARHR
;
A
#
# COMPACT_ATOMS: atom_id res chain seq x y z
N MET A 1 3.70 14.49 -4.32
CA MET A 1 2.51 14.41 -3.44
C MET A 1 1.25 14.17 -4.29
N ILE A 2 0.36 13.26 -3.86
CA ILE A 2 -0.81 12.75 -4.62
C ILE A 2 -1.71 13.83 -5.27
N ILE A 3 -1.79 15.01 -4.66
CA ILE A 3 -2.58 16.14 -5.18
C ILE A 3 -2.11 16.61 -6.55
N ASN A 4 -0.80 16.59 -6.84
CA ASN A 4 -0.28 17.00 -8.13
C ASN A 4 -0.66 16.01 -9.26
N MET A 5 -1.07 14.79 -8.93
CA MET A 5 -1.54 13.84 -9.94
C MET A 5 -2.93 14.22 -10.47
N LEU A 6 -3.73 14.93 -9.66
CA LEU A 6 -5.05 15.41 -10.05
C LEU A 6 -5.03 16.45 -11.18
N THR A 7 -3.90 17.16 -11.36
CA THR A 7 -3.74 18.14 -12.44
C THR A 7 -3.19 17.52 -13.72
N ARG A 8 -2.52 16.36 -13.61
CA ARG A 8 -1.88 15.66 -14.73
C ARG A 8 -2.78 14.59 -15.37
N TYR A 9 -3.63 13.97 -14.57
CA TYR A 9 -4.45 12.84 -14.99
C TYR A 9 -5.93 13.10 -14.73
N ASN A 10 -6.78 12.50 -15.57
CA ASN A 10 -8.22 12.45 -15.34
C ASN A 10 -8.57 11.39 -14.28
N VAL A 11 -8.26 11.67 -13.02
CA VAL A 11 -8.41 10.74 -11.90
C VAL A 11 -9.90 10.45 -11.63
N GLN A 12 -10.30 9.19 -11.79
CA GLN A 12 -11.68 8.74 -11.57
C GLN A 12 -11.93 8.25 -10.14
N HIS A 13 -10.89 7.76 -9.46
CA HIS A 13 -11.03 7.19 -8.13
C HIS A 13 -9.75 7.38 -7.32
N ILE A 14 -9.91 7.66 -6.03
CA ILE A 14 -8.82 7.64 -5.04
C ILE A 14 -9.27 6.82 -3.85
N GLY A 15 -8.56 5.72 -3.60
CA GLY A 15 -8.68 4.93 -2.38
C GLY A 15 -7.55 5.24 -1.42
N ILE A 16 -7.87 5.45 -0.15
CA ILE A 16 -6.89 5.75 0.92
C ILE A 16 -6.98 4.64 1.96
N ASP A 17 -5.85 4.05 2.37
CA ASP A 17 -5.81 3.16 3.55
C ASP A 17 -6.10 4.00 4.80
N GLY A 18 -7.18 3.67 5.50
CA GLY A 18 -7.66 4.38 6.69
C GLY A 18 -6.73 4.26 7.90
N ALA A 19 -5.70 3.41 7.85
CA ALA A 19 -4.59 3.47 8.79
C ALA A 19 -3.72 4.73 8.61
N ALA A 20 -3.84 5.45 7.49
CA ALA A 20 -3.20 6.74 7.29
C ALA A 20 -3.69 7.77 8.31
N SER A 21 -2.80 8.69 8.70
CA SER A 21 -3.14 9.75 9.64
C SER A 21 -4.39 10.53 9.19
N ALA A 22 -5.26 10.87 10.13
CA ALA A 22 -6.50 11.62 9.87
C ALA A 22 -6.22 12.94 9.09
N GLY A 23 -5.05 13.54 9.32
CA GLY A 23 -4.56 14.70 8.58
C GLY A 23 -4.42 14.44 7.07
N GLY A 24 -3.78 13.34 6.67
CA GLY A 24 -3.56 13.00 5.26
C GLY A 24 -4.86 12.76 4.49
N VAL A 25 -5.81 12.02 5.08
CA VAL A 25 -7.13 11.77 4.49
C VAL A 25 -7.88 13.08 4.27
N SER A 26 -7.88 13.97 5.27
CA SER A 26 -8.59 15.25 5.20
C SER A 26 -8.06 16.15 4.06
N LEU A 27 -6.74 16.14 3.85
CA LEU A 27 -6.09 16.97 2.85
C LEU A 27 -6.42 16.51 1.43
N VAL A 28 -6.46 15.19 1.19
CA VAL A 28 -6.87 14.64 -0.11
C VAL A 28 -8.35 14.92 -0.37
N LYS A 29 -9.23 14.72 0.63
CA LYS A 29 -10.68 14.99 0.48
C LYS A 29 -11.00 16.45 0.19
N LYS A 30 -10.23 17.42 0.69
CA LYS A 30 -10.40 18.84 0.35
C LYS A 30 -10.22 19.11 -1.15
N ARG A 31 -9.33 18.37 -1.82
CA ARG A 31 -9.02 18.58 -3.25
C ARG A 31 -9.75 17.60 -4.18
N PHE A 32 -10.07 16.41 -3.68
CA PHE A 32 -10.82 15.37 -4.37
C PHE A 32 -11.91 14.81 -3.44
N PRO A 33 -13.09 15.47 -3.37
CA PRO A 33 -14.15 15.11 -2.42
C PRO A 33 -14.66 13.67 -2.56
N ALA A 34 -14.56 13.09 -3.76
CA ALA A 34 -14.93 11.71 -4.05
C ALA A 34 -13.92 10.66 -3.55
N ALA A 35 -12.84 11.05 -2.85
CA ALA A 35 -11.87 10.12 -2.30
C ALA A 35 -12.51 9.23 -1.23
N VAL A 36 -12.25 7.92 -1.32
CA VAL A 36 -12.80 6.91 -0.42
C VAL A 36 -11.73 6.48 0.57
N CYS A 37 -12.07 6.49 1.86
CA CYS A 37 -11.23 5.95 2.91
C CYS A 37 -11.63 4.50 3.19
N TYR A 38 -10.70 3.57 3.05
CA TYR A 38 -10.92 2.14 3.24
C TYR A 38 -10.31 1.69 4.56
N GLN A 39 -11.13 1.10 5.42
CA GLN A 39 -10.62 0.41 6.61
C GLN A 39 -10.27 -1.02 6.26
N PHE A 40 -8.98 -1.30 6.04
CA PHE A 40 -8.54 -2.66 5.72
C PHE A 40 -8.30 -3.49 6.98
N SER A 41 -8.96 -4.63 7.08
CA SER A 41 -8.59 -5.69 8.02
C SER A 41 -7.37 -6.47 7.49
N PRO A 42 -6.66 -7.23 8.35
CA PRO A 42 -5.59 -8.11 7.86
C PRO A 42 -6.05 -9.06 6.74
N ALA A 43 -7.29 -9.55 6.81
CA ALA A 43 -7.88 -10.40 5.78
C ALA A 43 -8.07 -9.66 4.44
N SER A 44 -8.57 -8.42 4.44
CA SER A 44 -8.74 -7.67 3.20
C SER A 44 -7.40 -7.21 2.62
N LYS A 45 -6.39 -6.91 3.45
CA LYS A 45 -5.01 -6.67 2.98
C LYS A 45 -4.45 -7.91 2.27
N ARG A 46 -4.65 -9.10 2.82
CA ARG A 46 -4.27 -10.37 2.16
C ARG A 46 -4.98 -10.54 0.80
N MET A 47 -6.26 -10.20 0.71
CA MET A 47 -6.99 -10.31 -0.57
C MET A 47 -6.44 -9.36 -1.64
N LEU A 48 -6.01 -8.15 -1.29
CA LEU A 48 -5.36 -7.23 -2.22
C LEU A 48 -4.05 -7.81 -2.77
N VAL A 49 -3.22 -8.41 -1.91
CA VAL A 49 -1.98 -9.08 -2.32
C VAL A 49 -2.27 -10.23 -3.28
N LEU A 50 -3.25 -11.08 -2.96
CA LEU A 50 -3.64 -12.20 -3.82
C LEU A 50 -4.17 -11.72 -5.17
N LYS A 51 -4.96 -10.63 -5.18
CA LYS A 51 -5.46 -10.04 -6.42
C LYS A 51 -4.31 -9.52 -7.29
N MET A 52 -3.33 -8.87 -6.68
CA MET A 52 -2.15 -8.38 -7.40
C MET A 52 -1.35 -9.55 -8.00
N LEU A 53 -1.10 -10.60 -7.21
CA LEU A 53 -0.42 -11.80 -7.69
C LEU A 53 -1.13 -12.44 -8.89
N GLN A 54 -2.46 -12.44 -8.90
CA GLN A 54 -3.25 -12.91 -10.03
C GLN A 54 -3.02 -12.05 -11.29
N LEU A 55 -2.92 -10.72 -11.16
CA LEU A 55 -2.66 -9.82 -12.29
C LEU A 55 -1.26 -10.05 -12.87
N VAL A 56 -0.25 -10.14 -12.00
CA VAL A 56 1.15 -10.38 -12.40
C VAL A 56 1.30 -11.72 -13.11
N ARG A 57 0.76 -12.80 -12.54
CA ARG A 57 0.82 -14.15 -13.14
C ARG A 57 0.11 -14.24 -14.48
N ALA A 58 -0.93 -13.42 -14.67
CA ALA A 58 -1.65 -13.34 -15.93
C ALA A 58 -0.96 -12.43 -16.96
N GLY A 59 0.19 -11.82 -16.64
CA GLY A 59 0.88 -10.87 -17.52
C GLY A 59 0.10 -9.59 -17.77
N ARG A 60 -0.87 -9.25 -16.90
CA ARG A 60 -1.76 -8.07 -17.06
C ARG A 60 -1.30 -6.87 -16.25
N TRP A 61 -0.09 -6.92 -15.68
CA TRP A 61 0.47 -5.81 -14.94
C TRP A 61 1.51 -5.10 -15.81
N GLU A 62 1.20 -3.86 -16.16
CA GLU A 62 2.06 -2.96 -16.92
C GLU A 62 2.45 -1.77 -16.03
N TYR A 63 3.69 -1.30 -16.19
CA TYR A 63 4.24 -0.17 -15.45
C TYR A 63 5.29 0.54 -16.32
N ASP A 64 5.53 1.82 -16.05
CA ASP A 64 6.54 2.59 -16.78
C ASP A 64 7.95 2.08 -16.47
N ARG A 65 8.81 1.98 -17.49
CA ARG A 65 10.17 1.40 -17.37
C ARG A 65 11.02 2.00 -16.22
N GLY A 66 10.76 3.26 -15.84
CA GLY A 66 11.49 3.95 -14.77
C GLY A 66 11.04 3.62 -13.35
N GLU A 67 9.92 2.91 -13.16
CA GLU A 67 9.29 2.68 -11.85
C GLU A 67 9.89 1.46 -11.11
N TYR A 68 11.21 1.49 -10.90
CA TYR A 68 11.94 0.42 -10.21
C TYR A 68 11.50 0.20 -8.76
N ASP A 69 11.01 1.25 -8.11
CA ASP A 69 10.55 1.16 -6.72
C ASP A 69 9.29 0.30 -6.59
N LEU A 70 8.39 0.35 -7.59
CA LEU A 70 7.21 -0.53 -7.64
C LEU A 70 7.62 -2.00 -7.73
N ILE A 71 8.55 -2.31 -8.63
CA ILE A 71 9.08 -3.68 -8.81
C ILE A 71 9.69 -4.17 -7.48
N THR A 72 10.51 -3.33 -6.86
CA THR A 72 11.20 -3.64 -5.60
C THR A 72 10.19 -3.89 -4.47
N ALA A 73 9.20 -3.01 -4.33
CA ALA A 73 8.17 -3.12 -3.30
C ALA A 73 7.33 -4.41 -3.45
N PHE A 74 6.89 -4.74 -4.67
CA PHE A 74 6.11 -5.96 -4.90
C PHE A 74 6.95 -7.23 -4.75
N SER A 75 8.22 -7.21 -5.16
CA SER A 75 9.14 -8.35 -5.01
C SER A 75 9.51 -8.62 -3.55
N ALA A 76 9.39 -7.62 -2.68
CA ALA A 76 9.63 -7.77 -1.25
C ALA A 76 8.50 -8.49 -0.48
N VAL A 77 7.30 -8.62 -1.07
CA VAL A 77 6.16 -9.29 -0.45
C VAL A 77 6.39 -10.81 -0.42
N ARG A 78 6.42 -11.39 0.78
CA ARG A 78 6.67 -12.82 1.01
C ARG A 78 5.52 -13.48 1.75
N LYS A 79 5.27 -14.75 1.42
CA LYS A 79 4.31 -15.60 2.14
C LYS A 79 4.90 -15.97 3.50
N VAL A 80 4.14 -15.75 4.57
CA VAL A 80 4.52 -16.09 5.95
C VAL A 80 3.45 -17.01 6.53
N VAL A 81 3.87 -18.00 7.31
CA VAL A 81 2.96 -18.86 8.08
C VAL A 81 3.10 -18.45 9.53
N THR A 82 2.01 -17.99 10.15
CA THR A 82 2.02 -17.62 11.57
C THR A 82 2.12 -18.88 12.45
N PRO A 83 2.52 -18.76 13.73
CA PRO A 83 2.58 -19.88 14.66
C PRO A 83 1.26 -20.68 14.79
N GLY A 84 0.13 -20.06 14.50
CA GLY A 84 -1.19 -20.70 14.45
C GLY A 84 -1.54 -21.36 13.10
N GLY A 85 -0.60 -21.51 12.17
CA GLY A 85 -0.79 -22.13 10.85
C GLY A 85 -1.49 -21.23 9.81
N VAL A 86 -1.75 -19.97 10.14
CA VAL A 86 -2.43 -19.04 9.22
C VAL A 86 -1.43 -18.50 8.21
N ILE A 87 -1.74 -18.66 6.93
CA ILE A 87 -0.98 -18.04 5.84
C ILE A 87 -1.32 -16.56 5.78
N THR A 88 -0.30 -15.71 5.92
CA THR A 88 -0.34 -14.27 5.67
C THR A 88 0.75 -13.86 4.67
N TYR A 89 0.79 -12.58 4.31
CA TYR A 89 1.85 -11.99 3.50
C TYR A 89 2.45 -10.81 4.25
N ASP A 90 3.77 -10.71 4.23
CA ASP A 90 4.51 -9.64 4.89
C ASP A 90 5.63 -9.11 3.99
N THR A 91 6.06 -7.88 4.25
CA THR A 91 7.19 -7.22 3.58
C THR A 91 8.25 -6.95 4.63
N ASP A 92 9.48 -7.37 4.37
CA ASP A 92 10.58 -7.17 5.30
C ASP A 92 10.99 -5.68 5.32
N ARG A 93 10.50 -4.96 6.34
CA ARG A 93 10.72 -3.51 6.51
C ARG A 93 12.17 -3.17 6.88
N ALA A 94 12.99 -4.17 7.21
CA ALA A 94 14.30 -3.99 7.84
C ALA A 94 15.45 -3.58 6.90
N ARG A 95 15.25 -3.54 5.57
CA ARG A 95 16.36 -3.33 4.60
C ARG A 95 16.07 -2.31 3.51
N GLY A 96 15.51 -1.15 3.88
CA GLY A 96 15.56 0.04 3.01
C GLY A 96 14.71 -0.04 1.73
N VAL A 97 13.73 -0.93 1.66
CA VAL A 97 12.69 -0.89 0.63
C VAL A 97 11.70 0.22 1.01
N SER A 98 12.12 1.45 0.77
CA SER A 98 11.35 2.65 1.07
C SER A 98 10.30 2.89 -0.01
N HIS A 99 9.09 2.40 0.22
CA HIS A 99 7.86 3.14 -0.06
C HIS A 99 6.95 3.09 1.18
N GLY A 100 7.58 3.25 2.34
CA GLY A 100 6.93 3.42 3.63
C GLY A 100 6.91 4.89 3.98
N ASP A 101 6.12 5.71 3.30
CA ASP A 101 5.96 7.09 3.77
C ASP A 101 5.32 7.15 5.17
N LEU A 102 4.72 6.07 5.70
CA LEU A 102 4.25 5.99 7.08
C LEU A 102 4.20 4.52 7.57
N ALA A 103 5.34 3.88 7.82
CA ALA A 103 5.35 2.62 8.55
C ALA A 103 5.24 2.93 10.06
N GLN A 104 4.01 2.86 10.58
CA GLN A 104 3.72 2.76 12.01
C GLN A 104 4.76 1.86 12.70
N GLY A 105 5.52 2.46 13.60
CA GLY A 105 6.65 1.82 14.27
C GLY A 105 7.37 2.78 15.20
N ASP A 106 6.64 3.49 16.06
CA ASP A 106 7.19 3.81 17.37
C ASP A 106 6.96 2.57 18.25
N ASP A 107 7.84 1.58 18.10
CA ASP A 107 8.01 0.54 19.12
C ASP A 107 9.30 0.80 19.90
N ALA A 108 9.06 1.24 21.14
CA ALA A 108 9.80 0.85 22.35
C ALA A 108 11.20 1.46 22.63
N ARG A 109 11.25 2.25 23.71
CA ARG A 109 11.84 1.89 25.03
C ARG A 109 12.48 3.10 25.72
N HIS A 110 11.99 3.45 26.91
CA HIS A 110 12.80 3.53 28.15
C HIS A 110 11.92 3.92 29.35
N ARG A 111 11.40 2.93 30.07
CA ARG A 111 11.58 2.66 31.52
C ARG A 111 10.59 1.60 31.99
#